data_AF-A0A2M7NBG2-F1
#
_entry.id   AF-A0A2M7NBG2-F1
#
_cell.length_a   1.000
_cell.length_b   1.000
_cell.length_c   1.000
_cell.angle_alpha   90.00
_cell.angle_beta   90.00
_cell.angle_gamma   90.00
#
_symmetry.space_group_name_H-M   'P 1'
#
loop_
_entity.id
_entity.type
_entity.pdbx_description
1 polymer ?
#
loop_
_entity_poly.entity_id
_entity_poly.type
_entity_poly.pdbx_seq_one_letter_code
_entity_poly.pdbx_strand_id
1 'polypeptide(L)'
;MIDNDTRSRLLPLYPMLGELPAAELKAILATAKQMQFQAGTVIFDENQPCQGFPLLLSGSLRVIKSAANGRELQLYRVLPGESCILTSSCLLGHNPYQARGIVEAPLEMVMLP
;
A
#
# COMPACT_ATOMS: atom_id res chain seq x y z
N MET A 1 -9.74 -6.87 10.61
CA MET A 1 -10.95 -7.14 9.80
C MET A 1 -11.53 -5.81 9.36
N ILE A 2 -11.70 -5.65 8.05
CA ILE A 2 -12.35 -4.48 7.46
C ILE A 2 -13.88 -4.65 7.50
N ASP A 3 -14.62 -3.55 7.55
CA ASP A 3 -16.08 -3.57 7.53
C ASP A 3 -16.67 -3.72 6.10
N ASN A 4 -18.00 -3.84 6.01
CA ASN A 4 -18.70 -4.01 4.74
C ASN A 4 -18.59 -2.76 3.84
N ASP A 5 -18.54 -1.56 4.41
CA ASP A 5 -18.34 -0.32 3.65
C ASP A 5 -16.98 -0.34 2.95
N THR A 6 -15.91 -0.58 3.71
CA THR A 6 -14.54 -0.65 3.22
C THR A 6 -14.41 -1.72 2.14
N ARG A 7 -15.03 -2.90 2.34
CA ARG A 7 -15.04 -3.96 1.33
C ARG A 7 -15.75 -3.54 0.04
N SER A 8 -16.86 -2.81 0.13
CA SER A 8 -17.62 -2.32 -1.03
C SER A 8 -16.83 -1.31 -1.87
N ARG A 9 -15.92 -0.55 -1.24
CA ARG A 9 -15.01 0.38 -1.91
C ARG A 9 -13.74 -0.30 -2.44
N LEU A 10 -13.25 -1.32 -1.74
CA LEU A 10 -12.03 -2.06 -2.09
C LEU A 10 -12.20 -2.88 -3.38
N LEU A 11 -13.25 -3.69 -3.49
CA LEU A 11 -13.40 -4.64 -4.60
C LEU A 11 -13.50 -3.99 -5.99
N PRO A 12 -14.21 -2.86 -6.18
CA PRO A 12 -14.23 -2.16 -7.47
C PRO A 12 -12.87 -1.57 -7.87
N LEU A 13 -12.09 -1.08 -6.90
CA LEU A 13 -10.73 -0.55 -7.14
C LEU A 13 -9.74 -1.67 -7.44
N TYR A 14 -9.98 -2.86 -6.89
CA TYR A 14 -9.08 -4.00 -6.98
C TYR A 14 -9.79 -5.26 -7.51
N PRO A 15 -10.16 -5.30 -8.81
CA PRO A 15 -10.93 -6.41 -9.39
C PRO A 15 -10.27 -7.79 -9.26
N MET A 16 -8.93 -7.86 -9.26
CA MET A 16 -8.23 -9.15 -9.12
C MET A 16 -8.51 -9.86 -7.79
N LEU A 17 -8.93 -9.14 -6.74
CA LEU A 17 -9.36 -9.78 -5.50
C LEU A 17 -10.68 -10.54 -5.68
N GLY A 18 -11.52 -10.11 -6.62
CA GLY A 18 -12.76 -10.80 -6.99
C GLY A 18 -12.53 -12.08 -7.79
N GLU A 19 -11.34 -12.28 -8.34
CA GLU A 19 -10.96 -13.51 -9.08
C GLU A 19 -10.52 -14.64 -8.13
N LEU A 20 -10.27 -14.33 -6.85
CA LEU A 20 -9.88 -15.31 -5.85
C LEU A 20 -11.07 -16.21 -5.45
N PRO A 21 -10.82 -17.50 -5.13
CA PRO A 21 -11.80 -18.36 -4.49
C PRO A 21 -12.38 -17.71 -3.22
N ALA A 22 -13.70 -17.85 -3.02
CA ALA A 22 -14.41 -17.16 -1.94
C ALA A 22 -13.81 -17.42 -0.54
N ALA A 23 -13.27 -18.62 -0.31
CA ALA A 23 -12.60 -18.97 0.95
C ALA A 23 -11.29 -18.19 1.16
N GLU A 24 -10.48 -18.04 0.11
CA GLU A 24 -9.21 -17.31 0.15
C GLU A 24 -9.43 -15.82 0.31
N LEU A 25 -10.36 -15.25 -0.47
CA LEU A 25 -10.76 -13.85 -0.31
C LEU A 25 -11.24 -13.58 1.12
N LYS A 26 -12.09 -14.47 1.67
CA LYS A 26 -12.56 -14.35 3.05
C LYS A 26 -11.41 -14.40 4.06
N ALA A 27 -10.43 -15.28 3.86
CA ALA A 27 -9.28 -15.41 4.75
C ALA A 27 -8.39 -14.15 4.73
N ILE A 28 -8.08 -13.64 3.55
CA ILE A 28 -7.26 -12.42 3.37
C ILE A 28 -7.97 -11.19 3.98
N LEU A 29 -9.27 -11.02 3.72
CA LEU A 29 -10.03 -9.88 4.25
C LEU A 29 -10.25 -9.95 5.78
N ALA A 30 -10.21 -11.14 6.38
CA ALA A 30 -10.34 -11.29 7.83
C ALA A 30 -9.14 -10.70 8.59
N THR A 31 -7.94 -10.84 8.05
CA THR A 31 -6.68 -10.35 8.64
C THR A 31 -6.31 -8.93 8.17
N ALA A 32 -6.95 -8.45 7.10
CA ALA A 32 -6.74 -7.10 6.59
C ALA A 32 -7.06 -6.00 7.63
N LYS A 33 -6.31 -4.90 7.55
CA LYS A 33 -6.45 -3.72 8.43
C LYS A 33 -6.71 -2.47 7.61
N GLN A 34 -7.75 -1.72 7.96
CA GLN A 34 -8.00 -0.40 7.41
C GLN A 34 -7.18 0.64 8.18
N MET A 35 -6.57 1.58 7.48
CA MET A 35 -5.69 2.59 8.04
C MET A 35 -5.91 3.94 7.35
N GLN A 36 -5.74 5.03 8.08
CA GLN A 36 -5.87 6.40 7.59
C GLN A 36 -4.66 7.22 8.01
N PHE A 37 -4.20 8.09 7.11
CA PHE A 37 -2.99 8.89 7.33
C PHE A 37 -3.13 10.30 6.77
N GLN A 38 -2.47 11.25 7.45
CA GLN A 38 -2.38 12.63 7.02
C GLN A 38 -1.20 12.83 6.07
N ALA A 39 -1.28 13.86 5.22
CA ALA A 39 -0.17 14.27 4.35
C ALA A 39 1.14 14.46 5.13
N GLY A 40 2.25 14.05 4.52
CA GLY A 40 3.58 14.06 5.15
C GLY A 40 3.91 12.84 6.00
N THR A 41 2.96 11.94 6.28
CA THR A 41 3.24 10.71 7.03
C THR A 41 4.11 9.77 6.21
N VAL A 42 5.17 9.22 6.81
CA VAL A 42 5.99 8.17 6.20
C VAL A 42 5.34 6.81 6.48
N ILE A 43 4.93 6.11 5.42
CA ILE A 43 4.29 4.78 5.51
C ILE A 43 5.33 3.66 5.59
N PHE A 44 6.42 3.81 4.84
CA PHE A 44 7.59 2.92 4.91
C PHE A 44 8.84 3.71 4.54
N ASP A 45 9.98 3.27 5.05
CA ASP A 45 11.27 3.88 4.78
C ASP A 45 12.31 2.89 4.27
N GLU A 46 13.40 3.41 3.71
CA GLU A 46 14.53 2.63 3.22
C GLU A 46 15.06 1.70 4.33
N ASN A 47 15.43 0.48 3.95
CA ASN A 47 15.93 -0.59 4.82
C ASN A 47 14.90 -1.14 5.83
N GLN A 48 13.65 -0.68 5.83
CA GLN A 48 12.61 -1.31 6.64
C GLN A 48 12.10 -2.61 6.00
N PRO A 49 11.74 -3.62 6.80
CA PRO A 49 11.10 -4.82 6.29
C PRO A 49 9.71 -4.51 5.74
N CYS A 50 9.26 -5.29 4.76
CA CYS A 50 7.86 -5.23 4.34
C CYS A 50 6.93 -5.67 5.46
N GLN A 51 5.88 -4.88 5.67
CA GLN A 51 4.86 -5.14 6.71
C GLN A 51 3.53 -5.64 6.13
N GLY A 52 3.43 -5.75 4.80
CA GLY A 52 2.20 -6.12 4.11
C GLY A 52 2.03 -5.36 2.81
N PHE A 53 0.94 -5.63 2.11
CA PHE A 53 0.58 -5.05 0.82
C PHE A 53 -0.46 -3.94 0.97
N PRO A 54 -0.12 -2.65 0.73
CA PRO A 54 -1.06 -1.55 0.85
C PRO A 54 -1.94 -1.44 -0.40
N LEU A 55 -3.24 -1.32 -0.17
CA LEU A 55 -4.27 -1.08 -1.18
C LEU A 55 -4.98 0.24 -0.87
N LEU A 56 -4.73 1.28 -1.66
CA LEU A 56 -5.29 2.60 -1.44
C LEU A 56 -6.76 2.64 -1.84
N LEU A 57 -7.60 3.21 -0.96
CA LEU A 57 -9.01 3.50 -1.21
C LEU A 57 -9.23 4.96 -1.63
N SER A 58 -8.39 5.87 -1.13
CA SER A 58 -8.41 7.29 -1.47
C SER A 58 -7.03 7.93 -1.21
N GLY A 59 -6.84 9.18 -1.67
CA GLY A 59 -5.59 9.93 -1.47
C GLY A 59 -4.47 9.50 -2.41
N SER A 60 -3.22 9.78 -2.02
CA SER A 60 -2.05 9.39 -2.80
C SER A 60 -0.81 9.17 -1.94
N LEU A 61 -0.01 8.19 -2.33
CA LEU A 61 1.34 7.96 -1.80
C LEU A 61 2.36 8.39 -2.84
N ARG A 62 3.36 9.18 -2.45
CA ARG A 62 4.52 9.47 -3.27
C ARG A 62 5.69 8.59 -2.82
N VAL A 63 6.29 7.90 -3.78
CA VAL A 63 7.47 7.07 -3.55
C VAL A 63 8.71 7.84 -4.01
N ILE A 64 9.65 8.02 -3.09
CA ILE A 64 10.88 8.79 -3.31
C ILE A 64 12.11 7.97 -2.94
N LYS A 65 13.24 8.29 -3.56
CA LYS A 65 14.56 7.77 -3.17
C LYS A 65 15.45 8.92 -2.72
N SER A 66 16.14 8.73 -1.59
CA SER A 66 17.09 9.71 -1.08
C SER A 66 18.40 9.60 -1.87
N ALA A 67 18.92 10.72 -2.37
CA ALA A 67 20.26 10.79 -2.93
C ALA A 67 21.27 11.17 -1.84
N ALA A 68 22.52 10.74 -1.99
CA ALA A 68 23.59 10.98 -1.01
C ALA A 68 23.86 12.48 -0.74
N ASN A 69 23.46 13.36 -1.65
CA ASN A 69 23.58 14.81 -1.52
C ASN A 69 22.36 15.48 -0.85
N GLY A 70 21.45 14.70 -0.26
CA GLY A 70 20.24 15.20 0.41
C GLY A 70 19.10 15.57 -0.54
N ARG A 71 19.24 15.38 -1.86
CA ARG A 71 18.13 15.55 -2.80
C ARG A 71 17.20 14.34 -2.77
N GLU A 72 15.92 14.57 -2.97
CA GLU A 72 14.93 13.51 -3.13
C GLU A 72 14.58 13.36 -4.62
N LEU A 73 14.61 12.11 -5.11
CA LEU A 73 14.12 11.77 -6.43
C LEU A 73 12.74 11.11 -6.30
N GLN A 74 11.70 11.76 -6.81
CA GLN A 74 10.39 11.12 -6.96
C GLN A 74 10.48 10.02 -8.02
N LEU A 75 10.16 8.79 -7.62
CA LEU A 75 10.13 7.64 -8.52
C LEU A 75 8.76 7.53 -9.20
N TYR A 76 7.70 7.49 -8.40
CA TYR A 76 6.32 7.38 -8.87
C TYR A 76 5.33 7.75 -7.76
N ARG A 77 4.04 7.72 -8.08
CA ARG A 77 2.93 7.84 -7.14
C ARG A 77 2.11 6.57 -7.17
N VAL A 78 1.45 6.26 -6.06
CA VAL A 78 0.44 5.22 -5.95
C VAL A 78 -0.90 5.90 -5.70
N LEU A 79 -1.87 5.61 -6.54
CA LEU A 79 -3.24 6.08 -6.47
C LEU A 79 -4.20 4.94 -6.10
N PRO A 80 -5.47 5.23 -5.78
CA PRO A 80 -6.45 4.20 -5.50
C PRO A 80 -6.62 3.22 -6.66
N GLY A 81 -6.65 1.92 -6.36
CA GLY A 81 -6.70 0.85 -7.37
C GLY A 81 -5.33 0.48 -7.98
N GLU A 82 -4.28 1.26 -7.73
CA GLU A 82 -2.92 0.91 -8.14
C GLU A 82 -2.23 0.04 -7.08
N SER A 83 -1.24 -0.73 -7.54
CA SER A 83 -0.36 -1.52 -6.69
C SER A 83 0.96 -0.79 -6.46
N CYS A 84 1.47 -0.83 -5.23
CA CYS A 84 2.80 -0.30 -4.92
C CYS A 84 3.89 -1.26 -5.43
N ILE A 85 4.60 -0.87 -6.50
CA ILE A 85 5.64 -1.68 -7.17
C ILE A 85 6.72 -2.17 -6.19
N LEU A 86 7.11 -1.32 -5.24
CA LEU A 86 8.14 -1.67 -4.27
C LEU A 86 7.66 -2.73 -3.29
N THR A 87 6.40 -2.67 -2.88
CA THR A 87 5.86 -3.66 -1.94
C THR A 87 5.77 -5.03 -2.59
N SER A 88 5.35 -5.12 -3.86
CA SER A 88 5.39 -6.37 -4.62
C SER A 88 6.80 -6.97 -4.67
N SER A 89 7.79 -6.14 -5.01
CA SER A 89 9.19 -6.57 -5.13
C SER A 89 9.79 -6.99 -3.78
N CYS A 90 9.45 -6.27 -2.71
CA CYS A 90 9.98 -6.50 -1.37
C CYS A 90 9.37 -7.77 -0.72
N LEU A 91 8.06 -7.99 -0.86
CA LEU A 91 7.40 -9.21 -0.36
C LEU A 91 7.85 -10.47 -1.11
N LEU A 92 7.92 -10.42 -2.44
CA LEU A 92 8.34 -11.58 -3.24
C LEU A 92 9.85 -11.83 -3.12
N GLY A 93 10.64 -10.77 -3.15
CA GLY A 93 12.10 -10.83 -3.11
C GLY A 93 12.69 -10.95 -1.70
N HIS A 94 11.88 -10.89 -0.64
CA HIS A 94 12.31 -10.88 0.76
C HIS A 94 13.41 -9.82 1.06
N ASN A 95 13.39 -8.72 0.32
CA ASN A 95 14.35 -7.63 0.45
C ASN A 95 13.69 -6.45 1.15
N PRO A 96 14.41 -5.67 1.98
CA PRO A 96 13.85 -4.48 2.57
C PRO A 96 13.50 -3.42 1.52
N TYR A 97 12.67 -2.45 1.90
CA TYR A 97 12.34 -1.32 1.05
C TYR A 97 13.59 -0.58 0.58
N GLN A 98 13.66 -0.26 -0.70
CA GLN A 98 14.79 0.47 -1.32
C GLN A 98 14.50 1.96 -1.55
N ALA A 99 13.33 2.42 -1.09
CA ALA A 99 12.85 3.79 -1.21
C ALA A 99 11.86 4.07 -0.07
N ARG A 100 11.45 5.33 0.06
CA ARG A 100 10.50 5.81 1.06
C ARG A 100 9.13 6.09 0.45
N GLY A 101 8.06 5.70 1.13
CA GLY A 101 6.69 6.03 0.78
C GLY A 101 6.14 7.10 1.72
N ILE A 102 5.74 8.25 1.19
CA ILE A 102 5.21 9.38 1.96
C ILE A 102 3.80 9.71 1.46
N VAL A 103 2.87 9.94 2.38
CA VAL A 103 1.51 10.41 2.04
C VAL A 103 1.61 11.80 1.41
N GLU A 104 1.18 11.93 0.16
CA GLU A 104 1.18 13.22 -0.56
C GLU A 104 -0.15 13.96 -0.38
N ALA A 105 -1.26 13.25 -0.50
CA ALA A 105 -2.60 13.71 -0.11
C ALA A 105 -3.15 12.76 0.98
N PRO A 106 -3.92 13.25 1.98
CA PRO A 106 -4.50 12.41 3.02
C PRO A 106 -5.14 11.16 2.42
N LEU A 107 -4.75 10.00 2.93
CA LEU A 107 -5.07 8.73 2.31
C LEU A 107 -5.74 7.77 3.28
N GLU A 108 -6.52 6.88 2.70
CA GLU A 108 -7.10 5.72 3.34
C GLU A 108 -6.64 4.48 2.59
N MET A 109 -6.24 3.44 3.32
CA MET A 109 -5.79 2.19 2.71
C MET A 109 -6.24 0.96 3.50
N VAL A 110 -6.26 -0.17 2.81
CA VAL A 110 -6.33 -1.51 3.41
C VAL A 110 -4.96 -2.16 3.29
N MET A 111 -4.41 -2.59 4.42
CA MET A 111 -3.18 -3.37 4.47
C MET A 111 -3.52 -4.85 4.52
N LEU A 112 -3.08 -5.60 3.51
CA LEU A 112 -3.06 -7.06 3.54
C LEU A 112 -1.75 -7.54 4.18
N PRO A 113 -1.76 -8.58 5.02
CA PRO A 113 -0.54 -9.11 5.63
C PRO A 113 0.40 -9.77 4.61
#